data_AF-A0A938ALW2-F1
#
_entry.id   AF-A0A938ALW2-F1
#
_cell.length_a   1.000
_cell.length_b   1.000
_cell.length_c   1.000
_cell.angle_alpha   90.00
_cell.angle_beta   90.00
_cell.angle_gamma   90.00
#
_symmetry.space_group_name_H-M   'P 1'
#
loop_
_entity.id
_entity.type
_entity.pdbx_description
1 polymer ?
#
loop_
_entity_poly.entity_id
_entity_poly.type
_entity_poly.pdbx_seq_one_letter_code
_entity_poly.pdbx_strand_id
1 'polypeptide(L)' 'MLTTNAKVRRGSNVVEVTTSELVPDDIVLIEAGDRVPANGRLLLAANLEIEESALTGESHPSEKNT' A
#
# COMPACT_ATOMS: atom_id res chain seq x y z
N MET A 1 -5.48 -14.38 -1.72
CA MET A 1 -5.11 -14.54 -0.30
C MET A 1 -4.96 -13.16 0.29
N LEU A 2 -5.51 -12.90 1.48
CA LEU A 2 -5.22 -11.68 2.24
C LEU A 2 -3.71 -11.70 2.52
N THR A 3 -2.93 -10.84 1.88
CA THR A 3 -1.54 -10.59 2.29
C THR A 3 -1.60 -10.12 3.73
N THR A 4 -1.26 -11.02 4.65
CA THR A 4 -1.45 -10.82 6.08
C THR A 4 -0.36 -9.91 6.64
N ASN A 5 0.61 -9.56 5.81
CA ASN A 5 1.76 -8.75 6.16
C ASN A 5 1.90 -7.54 5.24
N ALA A 6 2.50 -6.49 5.78
CA ALA A 6 2.91 -5.28 5.09
C ALA A 6 4.37 -4.96 5.41
N LYS A 7 5.11 -4.46 4.42
CA LYS A 7 6.44 -3.89 4.64
C LYS A 7 6.28 -2.44 5.08
N VAL A 8 6.81 -2.10 6.24
CA VAL A 8 6.78 -0.74 6.79
C VAL A 8 8.18 -0.24 7.13
N ARG A 9 8.41 1.05 6.92
CA ARG A 9 9.63 1.73 7.35
C ARG A 9 9.37 2.44 8.68
N ARG A 10 9.93 1.91 9.75
CA ARG A 10 9.91 2.50 11.10
C ARG A 10 11.33 3.00 11.42
N GLY A 11 11.51 4.31 11.43
CA GLY A 11 12.83 4.94 11.54
C GLY A 11 13.70 4.67 10.31
N SER A 12 14.90 4.09 10.52
CA SER A 12 15.84 3.72 9.46
C SER A 12 15.62 2.30 8.92
N ASN A 13 14.74 1.51 9.54
CA ASN A 13 14.63 0.08 9.27
C ASN A 13 13.34 -0.23 8.53
N VAL A 14 13.43 -1.14 7.56
CA VAL A 14 12.27 -1.76 6.93
C VAL A 14 12.00 -3.07 7.66
N VAL A 15 10.77 -3.22 8.15
CA VAL A 15 10.31 -4.39 8.87
C VAL A 15 9.01 -4.87 8.26
N GLU A 16 8.79 -6.18 8.32
CA GLU A 16 7.52 -6.79 7.92
C GLU A 16 6.67 -6.97 9.17
N VAL A 17 5.44 -6.43 9.14
CA VAL A 17 4.48 -6.50 10.25
C VAL A 17 3.18 -7.09 9.73
N THR A 18 2.37 -7.66 10.62
CA THR A 18 1.04 -8.08 10.18
C THR A 18 0.19 -6.84 9.86
N THR A 19 -0.72 -6.94 8.89
CA THR A 19 -1.59 -5.82 8.50
C THR A 19 -2.42 -5.29 9.66
N SER A 20 -2.75 -6.14 10.65
CA SER A 20 -3.42 -5.76 11.90
C SER A 20 -2.58 -4.93 12.88
N GLU A 21 -1.27 -4.90 12.70
CA GLU A 21 -0.32 -4.14 13.54
C GLU A 21 0.08 -2.80 12.92
N LEU A 22 -0.52 -2.43 11.78
CA LEU A 22 -0.35 -1.11 11.18
C LEU A 22 -0.97 -0.04 12.06
N VAL A 23 -0.21 1.03 12.29
CA VAL A 23 -0.63 2.19 13.08
C VAL A 23 -0.44 3.48 12.29
N PRO A 24 -1.14 4.58 12.65
CA PRO A 24 -0.80 5.89 12.12
C PRO A 24 0.69 6.20 12.29
N ASP A 25 1.25 6.95 11.35
CA ASP A 25 2.69 7.24 11.18
C ASP A 25 3.56 6.10 10.61
N ASP A 26 3.01 4.92 10.34
CA ASP A 26 3.72 3.92 9.55
C ASP A 26 3.89 4.38 8.09
N ILE A 27 5.13 4.30 7.60
CA ILE A 27 5.44 4.47 6.18
C ILE A 27 5.40 3.10 5.52
N VAL A 28 4.26 2.79 4.91
CA VAL A 28 4.08 1.54 4.16
C VAL A 28 4.82 1.62 2.82
N LEU A 29 5.56 0.56 2.48
CA LEU A 29 6.13 0.36 1.16
C LEU A 29 5.25 -0.63 0.39
N ILE A 30 4.94 -0.29 -0.85
CA ILE A 30 4.08 -1.10 -1.73
C ILE A 30 4.83 -1.27 -3.05
N GLU A 31 4.84 -2.49 -3.58
CA GLU A 31 5.36 -2.83 -4.90
C GLU A 31 4.29 -3.50 -5.78
N ALA A 32 4.60 -3.68 -7.07
CA ALA A 32 3.67 -4.31 -8.00
C ALA A 32 3.32 -5.73 -7.54
N GLY A 33 2.01 -6.02 -7.46
CA GLY A 33 1.49 -7.30 -6.96
C GLY A 33 1.05 -7.26 -5.50
N ASP A 34 1.42 -6.22 -4.74
CA ASP A 34 0.92 -6.00 -3.39
C ASP A 34 -0.53 -5.51 -3.40
N ARG A 35 -1.27 -5.85 -2.35
CA ARG A 35 -2.52 -5.18 -2.02
C ARG A 35 -2.24 -4.00 -1.11
N VAL A 36 -2.97 -2.91 -1.31
CA VAL A 36 -2.95 -1.76 -0.40
C VAL A 36 -3.44 -2.20 0.99
N PRO A 37 -2.60 -2.18 2.04
CA PRO A 37 -2.94 -2.81 3.31
C PRO A 37 -3.78 -1.93 4.24
N ALA A 38 -3.74 -0.61 4.05
CA ALA A 38 -4.50 0.37 4.82
C ALA A 38 -4.73 1.65 4.00
N ASN A 39 -5.71 2.45 4.41
CA ASN A 39 -5.90 3.79 3.86
C ASN A 39 -4.75 4.71 4.29
N GLY A 40 -4.21 5.48 3.36
CA GLY A 40 -3.09 6.37 3.63
C GLY A 40 -2.97 7.48 2.60
N ARG A 41 -1.95 8.31 2.78
CA ARG A 41 -1.57 9.36 1.83
C ARG A 41 -0.30 8.94 1.10
N LEU A 42 -0.29 9.08 -0.22
CA LEU A 42 0.91 8.86 -1.01
C LEU A 42 1.97 9.91 -0.67
N LEU A 43 3.16 9.44 -0.34
CA LEU A 43 4.33 10.28 -0.08
C LEU A 43 5.32 10.26 -1.25
N LEU A 44 5.37 9.14 -1.98
CA LEU A 44 6.19 8.93 -3.16
C LEU A 44 5.51 7.91 -4.06
N ALA A 45 5.52 8.14 -5.37
CA ALA A 45 5.00 7.23 -6.38
C ALA A 45 5.98 7.16 -7.55
N ALA A 46 6.20 5.96 -8.10
CA ALA A 46 7.02 5.75 -9.28
C ALA A 46 6.31 4.72 -10.19
N ASN A 47 5.66 5.20 -11.25
CA ASN A 47 4.81 4.40 -12.13
C ASN A 47 3.80 3.55 -11.35
N LEU A 48 3.14 4.16 -10.36
CA LEU A 48 2.20 3.46 -9.49
C LEU A 48 0.83 3.42 -10.15
N GLU A 49 0.33 2.22 -10.38
CA GLU A 49 -1.05 1.96 -10.81
C GLU A 49 -1.75 1.09 -9.78
N ILE A 50 -3.00 1.40 -9.44
CA ILE A 50 -3.79 0.66 -8.46
C ILE A 50 -5.10 0.18 -9.11
N GLU A 51 -5.40 -1.10 -8.94
CA GLU A 51 -6.71 -1.66 -9.29
C GLU A 51 -7.74 -1.29 -8.21
N GLU A 52 -8.72 -0.47 -8.60
CA GLU A 52 -9.73 0.06 -7.67
C GLU A 52 -11.13 -0.47 -7.99
N SER A 53 -11.25 -1.60 -8.69
CA SER A 53 -12.54 -2.19 -9.11
C SER A 53 -13.49 -2.42 -7.94
N ALA A 54 -12.95 -2.76 -6.76
CA ALA A 54 -13.72 -2.94 -5.54
C ALA A 54 -14.34 -1.63 -5.01
N LEU A 55 -13.81 -0.47 -5.38
CA LEU A 55 -14.29 0.85 -4.98
C LEU A 55 -15.08 1.55 -6.08
N THR A 56 -14.67 1.40 -7.34
CA THR A 56 -15.23 2.15 -8.48
C THR A 56 -16.09 1.31 -9.41
N GLY A 57 -15.94 -0.03 -9.39
CA GLY A 57 -16.55 -0.94 -10.36
C GLY A 57 -15.78 -1.07 -11.67
N GLU A 58 -14.71 -0.30 -11.87
CA GLU A 58 -13.91 -0.29 -13.09
C GLU A 58 -12.70 -1.22 -12.97
N SER A 59 -12.47 -2.08 -13.97
CA SER A 59 -11.37 -3.06 -13.97
C SER A 59 -10.03 -2.50 -14.45
N HIS A 60 -10.01 -1.28 -14.99
CA HIS A 60 -8.78 -0.63 -15.44
C HIS A 60 -8.01 -0.04 -14.24
N PRO A 61 -6.70 -0.32 -14.12
CA PRO A 61 -5.86 0.30 -13.11
C PRO A 61 -5.85 1.83 -13.25
N SER A 62 -5.87 2.52 -12.12
CA SER A 62 -5.77 3.98 -12.05
C SER A 62 -4.35 4.39 -11.67
N GLU A 63 -3.72 5.23 -12.49
CA GLU A 63 -2.42 5.83 -12.20
C GLU A 63 -2.53 6.76 -10.97
N LYS A 64 -1.56 6.65 -10.06
CA LYS A 64 -1.47 7.46 -8.85
C LYS A 64 -0.17 8.25 -8.80
N ASN A 65 -0.31 9.52 -8.45
CA ASN A 65 0.79 10.48 -8.30
C ASN A 65 0.69 11.16 -6.93
N THR A 66 1.79 11.76 -6.45
CA THR A 66 1.87 12.50 -5.17
C THR A 66 1.24 13.87 -5.23
#